data_AF-A0A7T9CES9-F1
#
_entry.id   AF-A0A7T9CES9-F1
#
_cell.length_a   1.000
_cell.length_b   1.000
_cell.length_c   1.000
_cell.angle_alpha   90.00
_cell.angle_beta   90.00
_cell.angle_gamma   90.00
#
_symmetry.space_group_name_H-M   'P 1'
#
loop_
_entity.id
_entity.type
_entity.pdbx_description
1 polymer ?
#
loop_
_entity_poly.entity_id
_entity_poly.type
_entity_poly.pdbx_seq_one_letter_code
_entity_poly.pdbx_strand_id
1 'polypeptide(L)'
;MAAKRSFWPGITIGFLVMVLLGSLPVLGPAIGGFIAGIIARGGAWGGAAAGFFSGLISAIIFSFLNAIGGGLPFGTPEFIPAMAIGLYVVVLTLYFGIFAFLGGLTAGAIVK
;
A
#
# COMPACT_ATOMS: atom_id res chain seq x y z
N MET A 1 -15.89 19.90 5.02
CA MET A 1 -15.82 19.31 3.65
C MET A 1 -14.42 19.38 3.01
N ALA A 2 -13.34 19.68 3.74
CA ALA A 2 -11.98 19.76 3.18
C ALA A 2 -11.30 18.39 2.90
N ALA A 3 -11.85 17.29 3.41
CA ALA A 3 -11.25 15.95 3.29
C ALA A 3 -11.19 15.39 1.86
N LYS A 4 -11.97 15.90 0.90
CA LYS A 4 -12.03 15.30 -0.46
C LYS A 4 -10.90 15.71 -1.41
N ARG A 5 -10.29 16.89 -1.23
CA ARG A 5 -9.40 17.45 -2.27
C ARG A 5 -7.96 16.92 -2.21
N SER A 6 -7.48 16.54 -1.02
CA SER A 6 -6.09 16.06 -0.82
C SER A 6 -5.96 14.57 -0.48
N PHE A 7 -7.06 13.85 -0.26
CA PHE A 7 -7.06 12.42 0.05
C PHE A 7 -6.53 11.56 -1.11
N TRP A 8 -7.03 11.79 -2.33
CA TRP A 8 -6.57 11.10 -3.54
C TRP A 8 -5.08 11.36 -3.84
N PRO A 9 -4.59 12.61 -3.84
CA PRO A 9 -3.15 12.88 -3.94
C PRO A 9 -2.32 12.18 -2.87
N GLY A 10 -2.80 12.12 -1.62
CA GLY A 10 -2.10 11.45 -0.53
C GLY A 10 -1.93 9.96 -0.77
N ILE A 11 -2.97 9.30 -1.27
CA ILE A 11 -2.92 7.88 -1.67
C ILE A 11 -1.89 7.66 -2.78
N THR A 12 -1.92 8.48 -3.83
CA THR A 12 -1.03 8.36 -4.99
C THR A 12 0.43 8.60 -4.61
N ILE A 13 0.71 9.64 -3.82
CA ILE A 13 2.06 9.97 -3.38
C ILE A 13 2.58 8.93 -2.39
N GLY A 14 1.74 8.47 -1.46
CA GLY A 14 2.10 7.37 -0.56
C GLY A 14 2.44 6.09 -1.30
N PHE A 15 1.68 5.75 -2.35
CA PHE A 15 1.96 4.60 -3.22
C PHE A 15 3.31 4.78 -3.93
N LEU A 16 3.55 5.94 -4.53
CA LEU A 16 4.82 6.26 -5.19
C LEU A 16 6.01 6.10 -4.25
N VAL A 17 5.88 6.56 -3.00
CA VAL A 17 6.91 6.41 -1.98
C VAL A 17 7.11 4.94 -1.61
N MET A 18 6.04 4.16 -1.44
CA MET A 18 6.15 2.72 -1.18
C MET A 18 6.87 1.98 -2.31
N VAL A 19 6.59 2.33 -3.56
CA VAL A 19 7.26 1.75 -4.72
C VAL A 19 8.75 2.12 -4.74
N LEU A 20 9.08 3.39 -4.51
CA LEU A 20 10.47 3.86 -4.46
C LEU A 20 11.26 3.25 -3.30
N LEU A 21 10.61 3.07 -2.14
CA LEU A 21 11.19 2.43 -0.96
C LEU A 21 10.94 0.92 -0.93
N GLY A 22 10.54 0.30 -2.04
CA GLY A 22 10.16 -1.11 -2.12
C GLY A 22 11.29 -2.08 -1.77
N SER A 23 12.54 -1.61 -1.72
CA SER A 23 13.69 -2.36 -1.19
C SER A 23 13.63 -2.58 0.32
N LEU A 24 12.84 -1.79 1.05
CA LEU A 24 12.67 -1.85 2.50
C LEU A 24 11.26 -2.36 2.84
N PRO A 25 11.09 -3.67 3.11
CA PRO A 25 9.77 -4.29 3.26
C PRO A 25 8.97 -3.72 4.44
N VAL A 26 9.60 -3.21 5.49
CA VAL A 26 8.89 -2.68 6.68
C VAL A 26 8.80 -1.15 6.64
N LEU A 27 9.93 -0.50 6.34
CA LEU A 27 10.04 0.97 6.41
C LEU A 27 9.38 1.65 5.22
N GLY A 28 9.44 1.08 4.01
CA GLY A 28 8.80 1.65 2.83
C GLY A 28 7.28 1.84 3.01
N PRO A 29 6.54 0.81 3.43
CA PRO A 29 5.11 0.89 3.71
C PRO A 29 4.76 1.83 4.86
N ALA A 30 5.55 1.80 5.95
CA ALA A 30 5.32 2.69 7.08
C ALA A 30 5.50 4.16 6.68
N ILE A 31 6.58 4.49 5.96
CA ILE A 31 6.87 5.86 5.49
C ILE A 31 5.89 6.29 4.40
N GLY A 32 5.55 5.41 3.46
CA GLY A 32 4.56 5.70 2.43
C GLY A 32 3.17 5.96 3.02
N GLY A 33 2.75 5.16 4.00
CA GLY A 33 1.52 5.37 4.76
C GLY A 33 1.54 6.66 5.58
N PHE A 34 2.69 6.99 6.17
CA PHE A 34 2.91 8.24 6.91
C PHE A 34 2.76 9.46 6.00
N ILE A 35 3.42 9.47 4.84
CA ILE A 35 3.31 10.56 3.87
C ILE A 35 1.88 10.69 3.32
N ALA A 36 1.22 9.56 3.04
CA ALA A 36 -0.20 9.56 2.67
C ALA A 36 -1.08 10.21 3.75
N GLY A 37 -0.82 9.89 5.02
CA GLY A 37 -1.52 10.45 6.17
C GLY A 37 -1.30 11.95 6.35
N ILE A 38 -0.08 12.45 6.14
CA ILE A 38 0.25 13.89 6.19
C ILE A 38 -0.52 14.64 5.12
N ILE A 39 -0.53 14.11 3.89
CA ILE A 39 -1.12 14.79 2.72
C ILE A 39 -2.65 14.75 2.78
N ALA A 40 -3.23 13.65 3.27
CA ALA A 40 -4.67 13.50 3.41
C ALA A 40 -5.31 14.51 4.37
N ARG A 41 -4.56 15.04 5.35
CA ARG A 41 -4.99 16.10 6.30
C ARG A 41 -6.39 15.87 6.90
N GLY A 42 -6.74 14.62 7.15
CA GLY A 42 -8.06 14.19 7.63
C GLY A 42 -8.13 13.87 9.13
N GLY A 43 -7.13 14.29 9.91
CA GLY A 43 -6.91 13.84 11.29
C GLY A 43 -6.47 12.38 11.37
N ALA A 44 -6.39 11.82 12.58
CA ALA A 44 -5.87 10.46 12.81
C ALA A 44 -6.62 9.39 11.99
N TRP A 45 -7.95 9.46 11.95
CA TRP A 45 -8.76 8.49 11.21
C TRP A 45 -8.67 8.67 9.69
N GLY A 46 -8.65 9.91 9.21
CA GLY A 46 -8.50 10.20 7.78
C GLY A 46 -7.10 9.84 7.26
N GLY A 47 -6.06 10.04 8.07
CA GLY A 47 -4.69 9.64 7.73
C GLY A 47 -4.52 8.12 7.72
N ALA A 48 -5.11 7.42 8.70
CA ALA A 48 -5.08 5.96 8.76
C ALA A 48 -5.80 5.33 7.55
N ALA A 49 -6.96 5.87 7.16
CA ALA A 49 -7.65 5.45 5.94
C ALA A 49 -6.81 5.69 4.69
N ALA A 50 -6.22 6.88 4.53
CA ALA A 50 -5.36 7.19 3.39
C ALA A 50 -4.15 6.25 3.29
N GLY A 51 -3.50 5.96 4.41
CA GLY A 51 -2.40 5.01 4.50
C GLY A 51 -2.84 3.58 4.12
N PHE A 52 -3.97 3.11 4.64
CA PHE A 52 -4.51 1.79 4.31
C PHE A 52 -4.86 1.67 2.82
N PHE A 53 -5.56 2.65 2.24
CA PHE A 53 -5.88 2.64 0.81
C PHE A 53 -4.62 2.71 -0.07
N SER A 54 -3.60 3.48 0.34
CA SER A 54 -2.31 3.52 -0.33
C SER A 54 -1.58 2.17 -0.30
N GLY A 55 -1.56 1.51 0.86
CA GLY A 55 -0.99 0.17 1.02
C GLY A 55 -1.75 -0.90 0.24
N LEU A 56 -3.08 -0.82 0.20
CA LEU A 56 -3.93 -1.75 -0.54
C LEU A 56 -3.72 -1.65 -2.05
N ILE A 57 -3.68 -0.42 -2.59
CA ILE A 57 -3.39 -0.17 -4.01
C ILE A 57 -1.97 -0.66 -4.35
N SER A 58 -1.00 -0.42 -3.46
CA SER A 58 0.37 -0.90 -3.62
C SER A 58 0.41 -2.42 -3.75
N ALA A 59 -0.21 -3.13 -2.82
CA ALA A 59 -0.18 -4.59 -2.80
C ALA A 59 -0.92 -5.21 -4.01
N ILE A 60 -2.04 -4.60 -4.45
CA ILE A 60 -2.73 -5.02 -5.67
C ILE A 60 -1.83 -4.86 -6.88
N ILE A 61 -1.17 -3.71 -7.04
CA ILE A 61 -0.30 -3.46 -8.20
C ILE A 61 0.92 -4.40 -8.19
N PHE A 62 1.57 -4.58 -7.04
CA PHE A 62 2.70 -5.53 -6.90
C PHE A 62 2.28 -6.98 -7.14
N SER A 63 1.05 -7.33 -6.76
CA SER A 63 0.44 -8.63 -7.05
C SER A 63 0.28 -8.86 -8.55
N PHE A 64 -0.31 -7.90 -9.26
CA PHE A 64 -0.46 -7.99 -10.72
C PHE A 64 0.88 -8.05 -11.43
N LEU A 65 1.86 -7.25 -10.99
CA LEU A 65 3.23 -7.30 -11.52
C LEU A 65 3.89 -8.66 -11.30
N ASN A 66 3.72 -9.28 -10.13
CA ASN A 66 4.23 -10.63 -9.87
C ASN A 66 3.49 -11.71 -10.66
N ALA A 67 2.16 -11.61 -10.80
CA ALA A 67 1.37 -12.56 -11.56
C ALA A 67 1.75 -12.55 -13.05
N ILE A 68 1.95 -11.36 -13.63
CA ILE A 68 2.36 -11.18 -15.03
C ILE A 68 3.84 -11.55 -15.21
N GLY A 69 4.72 -11.09 -14.30
CA GLY A 69 6.16 -11.31 -14.39
C GLY A 69 6.61 -12.74 -14.06
N GLY A 70 5.89 -13.44 -13.18
CA GLY A 70 6.20 -14.80 -12.74
C GLY A 70 5.42 -15.90 -13.42
N GLY A 71 4.25 -15.60 -14.03
CA GLY A 71 3.31 -16.61 -14.52
C GLY A 71 3.14 -16.69 -16.04
N LEU A 72 3.69 -15.77 -16.85
CA LEU A 72 3.47 -15.77 -18.30
C LEU A 72 4.46 -16.57 -19.18
N PRO A 73 5.69 -16.97 -18.77
CA PRO A 73 6.59 -17.67 -19.68
C PRO A 73 6.48 -19.21 -19.71
N PHE A 74 5.74 -19.90 -18.82
CA PHE A 74 5.90 -21.36 -18.65
C PHE A 74 4.58 -22.15 -18.60
N GLY A 75 3.89 -22.19 -19.76
CA GLY A 75 2.67 -22.96 -20.04
C GLY A 75 2.31 -24.07 -19.04
N THR A 76 1.30 -23.77 -18.22
CA THR A 76 0.53 -24.63 -17.29
C THR A 76 1.14 -25.97 -16.86
N PRO A 77 1.75 -25.97 -15.66
CA PRO A 77 1.11 -26.44 -14.42
C PRO A 77 1.03 -25.33 -13.34
N GLU A 78 0.84 -24.09 -13.79
CA GLU A 78 0.94 -22.84 -13.02
C GLU A 78 -0.19 -22.65 -11.98
N PHE A 79 -1.17 -23.54 -11.86
CA PHE A 79 -2.27 -23.41 -10.90
C PHE A 79 -1.77 -23.37 -9.43
N ILE A 80 -0.83 -24.26 -9.08
CA ILE A 80 -0.26 -24.31 -7.72
C ILE A 80 0.63 -23.09 -7.44
N PRO A 81 1.58 -22.71 -8.35
CA PRO A 81 2.30 -21.44 -8.23
C PRO A 81 1.39 -20.21 -8.17
N ALA A 82 0.33 -20.13 -8.98
CA ALA A 82 -0.60 -19.01 -9.00
C ALA A 82 -1.42 -18.91 -7.70
N MET A 83 -1.84 -20.04 -7.13
CA MET A 83 -2.45 -20.07 -5.79
C MET A 83 -1.46 -19.62 -4.71
N ALA A 84 -0.20 -20.05 -4.79
CA ALA A 84 0.85 -19.64 -3.86
C ALA A 84 1.16 -18.14 -3.97
N ILE A 85 1.22 -17.59 -5.19
CA ILE A 85 1.39 -16.16 -5.45
C ILE A 85 0.17 -15.38 -4.95
N GLY A 86 -1.05 -15.87 -5.18
CA GLY A 86 -2.27 -15.25 -4.66
C GLY A 86 -2.31 -15.21 -3.13
N LEU A 87 -1.91 -16.28 -2.46
CA LEU A 87 -1.80 -16.32 -1.00
C LEU A 87 -0.69 -15.39 -0.49
N TYR A 88 0.47 -15.40 -1.15
CA TYR A 88 1.59 -14.51 -0.85
C TYR A 88 1.19 -13.03 -0.98
N VAL A 89 0.40 -12.70 -1.99
CA VAL A 89 -0.17 -11.38 -2.21
C VAL A 89 -1.11 -10.98 -1.09
N VAL A 90 -2.02 -11.86 -0.66
CA VAL A 90 -2.98 -11.56 0.42
C VAL A 90 -2.21 -11.26 1.71
N VAL A 91 -1.18 -12.06 2.01
CA VAL A 91 -0.31 -11.85 3.17
C VAL A 91 0.46 -10.53 3.04
N LEU A 92 1.02 -10.21 1.88
CA LEU A 92 1.68 -8.92 1.63
C LEU A 92 0.71 -7.73 1.72
N THR A 93 -0.53 -7.90 1.27
CA THR A 93 -1.56 -6.85 1.33
C THR A 93 -1.93 -6.53 2.77
N LEU A 94 -2.09 -7.56 3.60
CA LEU A 94 -2.29 -7.39 5.03
C LEU A 94 -1.07 -6.77 5.71
N TYR A 95 0.13 -7.25 5.38
CA TYR A 95 1.38 -6.72 5.92
C TYR A 95 1.55 -5.23 5.58
N PHE A 96 1.58 -4.89 4.30
CA PHE A 96 1.73 -3.51 3.83
C PHE A 96 0.57 -2.62 4.26
N GLY A 97 -0.67 -3.13 4.24
CA GLY A 97 -1.85 -2.40 4.68
C GLY A 97 -1.81 -2.03 6.16
N ILE A 98 -1.38 -2.95 7.04
CA ILE A 98 -1.27 -2.69 8.49
C ILE A 98 -0.17 -1.68 8.77
N PHE A 99 1.02 -1.83 8.18
CA PHE A 99 2.12 -0.88 8.39
C PHE A 99 1.78 0.51 7.82
N ALA A 100 1.12 0.56 6.67
CA ALA A 100 0.66 1.80 6.07
C ALA A 100 -0.44 2.47 6.89
N PHE A 101 -1.34 1.68 7.49
CA PHE A 101 -2.36 2.17 8.42
C PHE A 101 -1.72 2.79 9.66
N LEU A 102 -0.74 2.13 10.28
CA LEU A 102 -0.01 2.65 11.43
C LEU A 102 0.78 3.93 11.09
N GLY A 103 1.44 3.96 9.93
CA GLY A 103 2.10 5.15 9.41
C GLY A 103 1.11 6.29 9.20
N GLY A 104 -0.02 6.02 8.54
CA GLY A 104 -1.06 7.01 8.28
C GLY A 104 -1.75 7.51 9.54
N LEU A 105 -1.93 6.66 10.54
CA LEU A 105 -2.53 7.00 11.83
C LEU A 105 -1.62 7.92 12.64
N THR A 106 -0.32 7.62 12.70
CA THR A 106 0.66 8.47 13.40
C THR A 106 0.79 9.83 12.71
N ALA A 107 0.91 9.85 11.38
CA ALA A 107 0.92 11.09 10.60
C ALA A 107 -0.36 11.92 10.78
N GLY A 108 -1.52 11.28 10.71
CA GLY A 108 -2.81 11.96 10.86
C GLY A 108 -3.04 12.50 12.27
N ALA A 109 -2.43 11.89 13.29
CA ALA A 109 -2.44 12.39 14.66
C ALA A 109 -1.50 13.58 14.86
N ILE A 110 -0.37 13.61 14.16
CA ILE A 110 0.62 14.71 14.22
C ILE A 110 0.14 15.95 13.46
N VAL A 111 -0.53 15.76 12.32
CA VAL A 111 -0.99 16.86 11.44
C VAL A 111 -2.40 17.35 11.83
N LYS A 112 -2.93 16.92 12.97
CA LYS A 112 -4.23 17.33 13.49
C LYS A 112 -4.30 18.83 13.78
#